data_AF-A0A418W9M2-F1
#
_entry.id   AF-A0A418W9M2-F1
#
_cell.length_a   1.000
_cell.length_b   1.000
_cell.length_c   1.000
_cell.angle_alpha   90.00
_cell.angle_beta   90.00
_cell.angle_gamma   90.00
#
_symmetry.space_group_name_H-M   'P 1'
#
loop_
_entity.id
_entity.type
_entity.pdbx_description
1 polymer ?
#
loop_
_entity_poly.entity_id
_entity_poly.type
_entity_poly.pdbx_seq_one_letter_code
_entity_poly.pdbx_strand_id
1 'polypeptide(L)'
;MTPPPPAPIEISLEAPLPGPVGLIVDTGELDRHRRARPGPCNGHVFEVDASVAFRIAALASLRQVFAQVAPDDPAAPRTIALAVDEVDYRGKLEVGLLETVFRATAELSASLRLEGPDGKIYETSREATGKAEDVLALTCDNIPAILAAAMSEAMRTLLADLTERVANAPKVRAAFRP
;
A
#
# COMPACT_ATOMS: atom_id res chain seq x y z
N MET A 1 12.55 8.85 -5.60
CA MET A 1 12.85 7.44 -5.95
C MET A 1 11.57 6.64 -5.85
N THR A 2 11.31 5.72 -6.79
CA THR A 2 10.14 4.84 -6.75
C THR A 2 10.53 3.53 -6.06
N PRO A 3 9.88 3.13 -4.96
CA PRO A 3 10.12 1.83 -4.35
C PRO A 3 9.71 0.72 -5.32
N PRO A 4 10.35 -0.46 -5.29
CA PRO A 4 9.81 -1.62 -5.98
C PRO A 4 8.43 -1.97 -5.40
N PRO A 5 7.50 -2.51 -6.23
CA PRO A 5 6.23 -2.99 -5.72
C PRO A 5 6.48 -4.09 -4.69
N PRO A 6 5.78 -4.08 -3.54
CA PRO A 6 5.89 -5.16 -2.57
C PRO A 6 5.47 -6.48 -3.20
N ALA A 7 6.10 -7.57 -2.76
CA ALA A 7 5.69 -8.91 -3.17
C ALA A 7 4.23 -9.16 -2.73
N PRO A 8 3.40 -9.80 -3.59
CA PRO A 8 2.06 -10.18 -3.20
C PRO A 8 2.11 -11.13 -1.99
N ILE A 9 1.24 -10.89 -1.00
CA ILE A 9 1.01 -11.87 0.07
C ILE A 9 0.07 -12.93 -0.47
N GLU A 10 0.39 -14.21 -0.32
CA GLU A 10 -0.50 -15.31 -0.69
C GLU A 10 -1.68 -15.39 0.30
N ILE A 11 -2.90 -15.32 -0.22
CA ILE A 11 -4.12 -15.51 0.56
C ILE A 11 -4.69 -16.89 0.26
N SER A 12 -4.97 -17.67 1.29
CA SER A 12 -5.59 -18.98 1.14
C SER A 12 -7.09 -18.83 0.90
N LEU A 13 -7.50 -18.96 -0.36
CA LEU A 13 -8.90 -19.01 -0.78
C LEU A 13 -9.19 -20.34 -1.48
N GLU A 14 -10.35 -20.94 -1.22
CA GLU A 14 -10.78 -22.17 -1.90
C GLU A 14 -10.90 -21.95 -3.43
N ALA A 15 -11.36 -20.77 -3.84
CA ALA A 15 -11.35 -20.30 -5.23
C ALA A 15 -11.55 -18.78 -5.29
N PRO A 16 -11.00 -18.09 -6.32
CA PRO A 16 -11.31 -16.68 -6.57
C PRO A 16 -12.80 -16.46 -6.87
N LEU A 17 -13.33 -15.30 -6.47
CA LEU A 17 -14.69 -14.87 -6.75
C LEU A 17 -14.89 -14.61 -8.26
N PRO A 18 -16.02 -15.04 -8.84
CA PRO A 18 -16.25 -14.96 -10.28
C PRO A 18 -16.62 -13.54 -10.74
N GLY A 19 -16.54 -13.31 -12.06
CA GLY A 19 -17.04 -12.10 -12.71
C GLY A 19 -16.03 -10.93 -12.76
N PRO A 20 -16.18 -10.02 -13.73
CA PRO A 20 -15.29 -8.88 -13.88
C PRO A 20 -15.54 -7.84 -12.78
N VAL A 21 -14.45 -7.31 -12.24
CA VAL A 21 -14.44 -6.20 -11.30
C VAL A 21 -13.49 -5.12 -11.81
N GLY A 22 -14.00 -3.91 -11.96
CA GLY A 22 -13.19 -2.74 -12.25
C GLY A 22 -12.39 -2.31 -11.03
N LEU A 23 -11.13 -1.95 -11.20
CA LEU A 23 -10.29 -1.43 -10.13
C LEU A 23 -9.88 0.02 -10.43
N ILE A 24 -10.31 0.95 -9.58
CA ILE A 24 -9.89 2.34 -9.60
C ILE A 24 -9.02 2.56 -8.37
N VAL A 25 -7.78 2.99 -8.59
CA VAL A 25 -6.85 3.32 -7.50
C VAL A 25 -6.60 4.82 -7.48
N ASP A 26 -6.96 5.47 -6.39
CA ASP A 26 -6.60 6.85 -6.09
C ASP A 26 -5.35 6.86 -5.20
N THR A 27 -4.25 7.38 -5.77
CA THR A 27 -2.94 7.48 -5.13
C THR A 27 -2.58 8.91 -4.74
N GLY A 28 -3.54 9.83 -4.71
CA GLY A 28 -3.29 11.27 -4.57
C GLY A 28 -2.41 11.66 -3.38
N GLU A 29 -2.46 10.95 -2.26
CA GLU A 29 -1.58 11.20 -1.11
C GLU A 29 -0.18 10.56 -1.24
N LEU A 30 -0.01 9.54 -2.09
CA LEU A 30 1.30 8.92 -2.39
C LEU A 30 2.10 9.72 -3.43
N ASP A 31 1.43 10.50 -4.27
CA ASP A 31 2.05 11.36 -5.29
C ASP A 31 2.62 12.66 -4.69
N ARG A 32 2.25 12.97 -3.44
CA ARG A 32 2.79 14.14 -2.76
C ARG A 32 4.20 13.82 -2.27
N HIS A 33 5.21 14.47 -2.85
CA HIS A 33 6.59 14.47 -2.37
C HIS A 33 6.65 14.83 -0.87
N ARG A 34 6.53 13.84 0.03
CA ARG A 34 6.60 14.04 1.47
C ARG A 34 8.07 14.14 1.86
N ARG A 35 8.43 15.29 2.43
CA ARG A 35 9.80 15.55 2.89
C ARG A 35 10.05 14.79 4.18
N ALA A 36 10.73 13.65 4.12
CA ALA A 36 11.33 13.10 5.33
C ALA A 36 12.41 14.09 5.82
N ARG A 37 12.32 14.51 7.10
CA ARG A 37 13.32 15.38 7.75
C ARG A 37 14.15 14.58 8.76
N PRO A 38 15.15 13.82 8.31
CA PRO A 38 15.98 13.03 9.22
C PRO A 38 17.00 13.91 9.93
N GLY A 39 16.88 14.06 11.25
CA GLY A 39 17.78 14.79 12.17
C GLY A 39 19.12 15.31 11.61
N PRO A 40 20.29 14.72 11.86
CA PRO A 40 21.58 15.29 11.39
C PRO A 40 21.72 15.44 9.86
N CYS A 41 20.83 14.85 9.07
CA CYS A 41 20.73 15.04 7.62
C CYS A 41 19.67 16.12 7.25
N ASN A 42 19.34 17.05 8.15
CA ASN A 42 18.33 18.13 8.03
C ASN A 42 18.45 19.01 6.77
N GLY A 43 19.57 18.94 6.03
CA GLY A 43 19.76 19.63 4.75
C GLY A 43 19.19 18.90 3.54
N HIS A 44 18.83 17.62 3.67
CA HIS A 44 18.33 16.80 2.56
C HIS A 44 16.81 16.68 2.58
N VAL A 45 16.24 16.71 1.39
CA VAL A 45 14.84 16.36 1.15
C VAL A 45 14.83 15.04 0.40
N PHE A 46 14.21 14.04 0.99
CA PHE A 46 14.05 12.72 0.37
C PHE A 46 12.64 12.59 -0.15
N GLU A 47 12.51 12.45 -1.46
CA GLU A 47 11.22 12.27 -2.13
C GLU A 47 11.01 10.80 -2.48
N VAL A 48 9.93 10.24 -1.92
CA VAL A 48 9.48 8.88 -2.20
C VAL A 48 8.14 9.00 -2.92
N ASP A 49 8.08 8.52 -4.16
CA ASP A 49 6.83 8.36 -4.90
C ASP A 49 6.52 6.86 -4.97
N ALA A 50 5.52 6.43 -4.21
CA ALA A 50 5.09 5.04 -4.15
C ALA A 50 3.83 4.77 -4.97
N SER A 51 3.34 5.74 -5.75
CA SER A 51 2.06 5.66 -6.46
C SER A 51 2.00 4.49 -7.44
N VAL A 52 3.02 4.33 -8.27
CA VAL A 52 3.11 3.24 -9.25
C VAL A 52 3.23 1.88 -8.55
N ALA A 53 4.07 1.80 -7.53
CA ALA A 53 4.28 0.59 -6.74
C ALA A 53 2.98 0.13 -6.06
N PHE A 54 2.22 1.06 -5.50
CA PHE A 54 0.94 0.79 -4.85
C PHE A 54 -0.11 0.28 -5.85
N ARG A 55 -0.23 0.89 -7.04
CA ARG A 55 -1.16 0.43 -8.10
C ARG A 55 -0.88 -1.01 -8.53
N ILE A 56 0.39 -1.34 -8.76
CA ILE A 56 0.82 -2.69 -9.17
C ILE A 56 0.49 -3.69 -8.06
N ALA A 57 0.82 -3.36 -6.81
CA ALA A 57 0.57 -4.23 -5.68
C ALA A 57 -0.93 -4.43 -5.42
N ALA A 58 -1.73 -3.37 -5.48
CA ALA A 58 -3.18 -3.45 -5.32
C ALA A 58 -3.83 -4.35 -6.37
N LEU A 59 -3.44 -4.20 -7.64
CA LEU A 59 -3.91 -5.07 -8.72
C LEU A 59 -3.51 -6.53 -8.49
N ALA A 60 -2.26 -6.78 -8.09
CA ALA A 60 -1.76 -8.12 -7.82
C ALA A 60 -2.50 -8.78 -6.64
N SER A 61 -2.72 -8.05 -5.54
CA SER A 61 -3.46 -8.54 -4.37
C SER A 61 -4.92 -8.86 -4.71
N LEU A 62 -5.62 -7.96 -5.41
CA LEU A 62 -7.03 -8.18 -5.74
C LEU A 62 -7.25 -9.30 -6.77
N ARG A 63 -6.27 -9.59 -7.63
CA ARG A 63 -6.31 -10.76 -8.54
C ARG A 63 -6.25 -12.09 -7.82
N GLN A 64 -5.85 -12.13 -6.55
CA GLN A 64 -5.96 -13.35 -5.74
C GLN A 64 -7.39 -13.59 -5.27
N VAL A 65 -8.16 -12.52 -5.09
CA VAL A 65 -9.55 -12.59 -4.60
C VAL A 65 -10.55 -12.72 -5.72
N PHE A 66 -10.34 -11.99 -6.82
CA PHE A 66 -11.27 -11.94 -7.94
C PHE A 66 -10.64 -12.55 -9.18
N ALA A 67 -11.40 -13.40 -9.88
CA ALA A 67 -10.92 -14.07 -11.08
C ALA A 67 -10.57 -13.10 -12.22
N GLN A 68 -11.24 -11.95 -12.29
CA GLN A 68 -11.08 -10.96 -13.36
C GLN A 68 -11.08 -9.55 -12.76
N VAL A 69 -9.91 -8.93 -12.70
CA VAL A 69 -9.74 -7.53 -12.29
C VAL A 69 -9.28 -6.70 -13.47
N ALA A 70 -10.13 -5.76 -13.90
CA ALA A 70 -9.86 -4.81 -14.98
C ALA A 70 -9.36 -3.48 -14.39
N PRO A 71 -8.07 -3.13 -14.54
CA PRO A 71 -7.55 -1.87 -14.04
C PRO A 71 -8.16 -0.69 -14.81
N ASP A 72 -8.49 0.39 -14.08
CA ASP A 72 -9.00 1.65 -14.60
C ASP A 72 -10.30 1.52 -15.44
N ASP A 73 -11.13 0.53 -15.11
CA ASP A 73 -12.42 0.27 -15.77
C ASP A 73 -13.61 0.61 -14.87
N PRO A 74 -14.12 1.86 -14.89
CA PRO A 74 -15.33 2.23 -14.15
C PRO A 74 -16.61 1.68 -14.78
N ALA A 75 -16.56 1.10 -16.00
CA ALA A 75 -17.73 0.58 -16.70
C ALA A 75 -18.03 -0.88 -16.35
N ALA A 76 -17.14 -1.55 -15.63
CA ALA A 76 -17.38 -2.88 -15.09
C ALA A 76 -18.65 -2.91 -14.23
N PRO A 77 -19.44 -4.01 -14.26
CA PRO A 77 -20.69 -4.11 -13.50
C PRO A 77 -20.51 -4.00 -11.98
N ARG A 78 -19.28 -4.23 -11.50
CA ARG A 78 -18.86 -4.02 -10.14
C ARG A 78 -17.53 -3.30 -10.14
N THR A 79 -17.32 -2.41 -9.18
CA THR A 79 -16.15 -1.55 -9.13
C THR A 79 -15.58 -1.53 -7.72
N ILE A 80 -14.27 -1.66 -7.62
CA ILE A 80 -13.49 -1.42 -6.41
C ILE A 80 -12.83 -0.05 -6.57
N ALA A 81 -13.19 0.87 -5.69
CA ALA A 81 -12.45 2.10 -5.48
C ALA A 81 -11.52 1.91 -4.27
N LEU A 82 -10.21 1.99 -4.51
CA LEU A 82 -9.17 1.96 -3.49
C LEU A 82 -8.52 3.34 -3.42
N ALA A 83 -8.68 4.04 -2.30
CA ALA A 83 -8.13 5.38 -2.10
C ALA A 83 -7.12 5.39 -0.95
N VAL A 84 -5.97 6.02 -1.17
CA VAL A 84 -5.02 6.30 -0.09
C VAL A 84 -5.47 7.56 0.63
N ASP A 85 -5.78 7.43 1.92
CA ASP A 85 -6.37 8.51 2.72
C ASP A 85 -5.27 9.35 3.42
N GLU A 86 -4.21 8.70 3.92
CA GLU A 86 -3.12 9.36 4.65
C GLU A 86 -1.78 8.63 4.45
N VAL A 87 -0.70 9.42 4.45
CA VAL A 87 0.68 8.95 4.34
C VAL A 87 1.56 9.79 5.26
N ASP A 88 2.22 9.16 6.23
CA ASP A 88 3.23 9.78 7.09
C ASP A 88 4.56 9.01 7.04
N TYR A 89 5.67 9.76 7.14
CA TYR A 89 7.03 9.23 7.14
C TYR A 89 7.80 9.83 8.31
N ARG A 90 8.38 8.94 9.12
CA ARG A 90 9.25 9.32 10.23
C ARG A 90 10.60 8.64 10.08
N GLY A 91 11.66 9.39 10.34
CA GLY A 91 13.03 8.91 10.30
C GLY A 91 13.77 9.32 11.56
N LYS A 92 14.48 8.39 12.19
CA LYS A 92 15.31 8.65 13.36
C LYS A 92 16.73 8.17 13.10
N LEU A 93 17.70 9.06 13.31
CA LEU A 93 19.11 8.72 13.31
C LEU A 93 19.58 8.46 14.74
N GLU A 94 20.23 7.33 14.95
CA GLU A 94 20.83 6.92 16.22
C GLU A 94 22.34 6.81 16.02
N VAL A 95 23.10 7.70 16.66
CA VAL A 95 24.57 7.74 16.56
C VAL A 95 25.13 7.01 17.77
N GLY A 96 25.75 5.85 17.53
CA GLY A 96 26.48 5.07 18.53
C GLY A 96 27.98 5.32 18.49
N LEU A 97 28.72 4.65 19.37
CA LEU A 97 30.19 4.78 19.45
C LEU A 97 30.91 4.13 18.25
N LEU A 98 30.32 3.08 17.67
CA LEU A 98 30.92 2.28 16.58
C LEU A 98 30.18 2.41 15.26
N GLU A 99 28.89 2.74 15.29
CA GLU A 99 28.02 2.76 14.11
C GLU A 99 26.96 3.85 14.22
N THR A 100 26.45 4.26 13.06
CA THR A 100 25.31 5.18 12.94
C THR A 100 24.17 4.42 12.29
N VAL A 101 23.03 4.31 12.96
CA VAL A 101 21.86 3.57 12.47
C VAL A 101 20.74 4.53 12.11
N PHE A 102 20.12 4.33 10.96
CA PHE A 102 18.91 5.06 10.58
C PHE A 102 17.70 4.13 10.61
N ARG A 103 16.68 4.52 11.37
CA ARG A 103 15.40 3.82 11.45
C ARG A 103 14.31 4.64 10.76
N ALA A 104 13.70 4.06 9.75
CA ALA A 104 12.54 4.61 9.06
C ALA A 104 11.26 3.95 9.56
N THR A 105 10.18 4.73 9.61
CA THR A 105 8.82 4.28 9.84
C THR A 105 7.92 4.98 8.83
N ALA A 106 7.08 4.21 8.15
CA ALA A 106 6.07 4.72 7.24
C ALA A 106 4.69 4.28 7.78
N GLU A 107 3.78 5.23 7.91
CA GLU A 107 2.38 4.99 8.26
C GLU A 107 1.52 5.30 7.03
N LEU A 108 0.61 4.38 6.68
CA LEU A 108 -0.21 4.45 5.48
C LEU A 108 -1.63 4.02 5.84
N SER A 109 -2.62 4.84 5.48
CA SER A 109 -4.02 4.44 5.54
C SER A 109 -4.69 4.47 4.17
N ALA A 110 -5.58 3.52 3.94
CA ALA A 110 -6.36 3.46 2.72
C ALA A 110 -7.77 2.91 2.97
N SER A 111 -8.70 3.35 2.14
CA SER A 111 -10.08 2.93 2.11
C SER A 111 -10.36 2.12 0.84
N LEU A 112 -11.11 1.03 1.00
CA LEU A 112 -11.57 0.17 -0.09
C LEU A 112 -13.09 0.14 -0.06
N ARG A 113 -13.70 0.53 -1.18
CA ARG A 113 -15.14 0.51 -1.40
C ARG A 113 -15.47 -0.34 -2.62
N LEU A 114 -16.35 -1.33 -2.43
CA LEU A 114 -16.87 -2.17 -3.50
C LEU A 114 -18.33 -1.78 -3.78
N GLU A 115 -18.60 -1.47 -5.03
CA GLU A 115 -19.92 -1.11 -5.55
C GLU A 115 -20.37 -2.15 -6.59
N GLY A 116 -21.68 -2.36 -6.68
CA GLY A 116 -22.33 -3.16 -7.71
C GLY A 116 -23.54 -2.42 -8.29
N PRO A 117 -24.35 -3.11 -9.11
CA PRO A 117 -25.47 -2.48 -9.82
C PRO A 117 -26.50 -1.84 -8.89
N ASP A 118 -26.70 -2.44 -7.70
CA ASP A 118 -27.66 -1.98 -6.69
C ASP A 118 -27.05 -1.01 -5.66
N GLY A 119 -25.82 -0.56 -5.89
CA GLY A 119 -25.09 0.37 -5.01
C GLY A 119 -23.99 -0.29 -4.19
N LYS A 120 -23.70 0.28 -3.01
CA LYS A 120 -22.56 -0.10 -2.17
C LYS A 120 -22.73 -1.50 -1.57
N ILE A 121 -21.80 -2.41 -1.89
CA ILE A 121 -21.76 -3.77 -1.35
C ILE A 121 -20.96 -3.81 -0.06
N TYR A 122 -19.78 -3.19 -0.06
CA TYR A 122 -18.82 -3.28 1.03
C TYR A 122 -17.93 -2.04 1.08
N GLU A 123 -17.48 -1.69 2.28
CA GLU A 123 -16.55 -0.60 2.52
C GLU A 123 -15.75 -0.89 3.79
N THR A 124 -14.45 -0.62 3.73
CA THR A 124 -13.54 -0.73 4.86
C THR A 124 -12.41 0.27 4.71
N SER A 125 -11.82 0.71 5.81
CA SER A 125 -10.58 1.50 5.83
C SER A 125 -9.59 0.88 6.77
N ARG A 126 -8.29 0.93 6.44
CA ARG A 126 -7.23 0.36 7.27
C ARG A 126 -6.02 1.25 7.29
N GLU A 127 -5.24 1.05 8.33
CA GLU A 127 -3.95 1.68 8.54
C GLU A 127 -2.93 0.56 8.72
N ALA A 128 -1.74 0.77 8.19
CA ALA A 128 -0.59 -0.10 8.42
C ALA A 128 0.66 0.72 8.65
N THR A 129 1.57 0.16 9.44
CA THR A 129 2.89 0.72 9.69
C THR A 129 3.96 -0.22 9.14
N GLY A 130 4.88 0.32 8.36
CA GLY A 130 6.08 -0.38 7.93
C GLY A 130 7.32 0.25 8.56
N LYS A 131 8.33 -0.60 8.83
CA LYS A 131 9.59 -0.17 9.46
C LYS A 131 10.75 -0.76 8.68
N ALA A 132 11.83 0.00 8.60
CA ALA A 132 13.09 -0.47 8.04
C ALA A 132 14.24 0.23 8.76
N GLU A 133 15.38 -0.44 8.87
CA GLU A 133 16.59 0.15 9.42
C GLU A 133 17.82 -0.36 8.72
N ASP A 134 18.86 0.48 8.70
CA ASP A 134 20.16 0.11 8.18
C ASP A 134 21.26 0.93 8.85
N VAL A 135 22.49 0.42 8.81
CA VAL A 135 23.69 1.12 9.23
C VAL A 135 24.07 2.10 8.13
N LEU A 136 24.13 3.38 8.47
CA LEU A 136 24.65 4.39 7.58
C LEU A 136 26.18 4.41 7.65
N ALA A 137 26.80 4.49 6.48
CA ALA A 137 28.13 5.08 6.37
C ALA A 137 28.08 6.55 6.80
N LEU A 138 29.21 7.27 6.78
CA LEU A 138 29.25 8.72 7.03
C LEU A 138 28.46 9.57 6.00
N THR A 139 27.71 8.95 5.08
CA THR A 139 26.88 9.62 4.07
C THR A 139 25.39 9.30 4.27
N CYS A 140 24.53 10.24 3.85
CA CYS A 140 23.07 10.08 3.92
C CYS A 140 22.49 9.34 2.70
N ASP A 141 23.33 8.71 1.86
CA ASP A 141 22.96 8.19 0.53
C ASP A 141 21.99 6.99 0.58
N ASN A 142 22.04 6.20 1.66
CA ASN A 142 21.17 5.03 1.83
C ASN A 142 19.79 5.36 2.41
N ILE A 143 19.56 6.58 2.93
CA ILE A 143 18.29 6.98 3.55
C ILE A 143 17.07 6.78 2.62
N PRO A 144 17.11 7.13 1.31
CA PRO A 144 16.00 6.86 0.40
C PRO A 144 15.62 5.38 0.35
N ALA A 145 16.60 4.47 0.35
CA ALA A 145 16.37 3.03 0.27
C ALA A 145 15.68 2.51 1.53
N ILE A 146 16.08 3.01 2.70
CA ILE A 146 15.47 2.63 3.98
C ILE A 146 14.03 3.17 4.07
N LEU A 147 13.78 4.41 3.64
CA LEU A 147 12.42 4.98 3.56
C LEU A 147 11.53 4.19 2.59
N ALA A 148 12.06 3.84 1.41
CA ALA A 148 11.38 3.01 0.43
C ALA A 148 11.03 1.64 0.99
N ALA A 149 11.95 0.98 1.71
CA ALA A 149 11.71 -0.31 2.34
C ALA A 149 10.61 -0.23 3.42
N ALA A 150 10.62 0.82 4.25
CA ALA A 150 9.55 1.03 5.24
C ALA A 150 8.18 1.22 4.56
N MET A 151 8.10 2.00 3.47
CA MET A 151 6.85 2.18 2.72
C MET A 151 6.40 0.88 2.03
N SER A 152 7.32 0.13 1.42
CA SER A 152 6.99 -1.17 0.83
C SER A 152 6.40 -2.12 1.86
N GLU A 153 6.92 -2.14 3.09
CA GLU A 153 6.38 -2.96 4.18
C GLU A 153 4.99 -2.49 4.65
N ALA A 154 4.77 -1.17 4.74
CA ALA A 154 3.46 -0.60 5.07
C ALA A 154 2.40 -0.96 4.01
N MET A 155 2.73 -0.76 2.73
CA MET A 155 1.85 -1.12 1.61
C MET A 155 1.54 -2.62 1.60
N ARG A 156 2.54 -3.47 1.80
CA ARG A 156 2.39 -4.93 1.86
C ARG A 156 1.38 -5.34 2.92
N THR A 157 1.56 -4.84 4.15
CA THR A 157 0.70 -5.15 5.29
C THR A 157 -0.72 -4.63 5.07
N LEU A 158 -0.85 -3.39 4.60
CA LEU A 158 -2.14 -2.75 4.34
C LEU A 158 -2.96 -3.52 3.30
N LEU A 159 -2.34 -3.84 2.16
CA LEU A 159 -3.01 -4.52 1.07
C LEU A 159 -3.38 -5.96 1.45
N ALA A 160 -2.59 -6.66 2.26
CA ALA A 160 -3.00 -7.95 2.82
C ALA A 160 -4.27 -7.83 3.66
N ASP A 161 -4.30 -6.93 4.65
CA ASP A 161 -5.46 -6.82 5.55
C ASP A 161 -6.72 -6.39 4.78
N LEU A 162 -6.60 -5.43 3.85
CA LEU A 162 -7.72 -5.04 2.99
C LEU A 162 -8.22 -6.21 2.14
N THR A 163 -7.31 -6.95 1.53
CA THR A 163 -7.65 -8.04 0.61
C THR A 163 -8.24 -9.23 1.35
N GLU A 164 -7.68 -9.61 2.50
CA GLU A 164 -8.20 -10.67 3.37
C GLU A 164 -9.63 -10.33 3.84
N ARG A 165 -9.89 -9.08 4.21
CA ARG A 165 -11.22 -8.64 4.66
C ARG A 165 -12.24 -8.67 3.54
N VAL A 166 -11.88 -8.21 2.35
CA VAL A 166 -12.77 -8.29 1.18
C VAL A 166 -13.07 -9.74 0.85
N ALA A 167 -12.07 -10.60 0.84
CA ALA A 167 -12.24 -12.01 0.51
C ALA A 167 -13.17 -12.75 1.50
N ASN A 168 -13.06 -12.41 2.78
CA ASN A 168 -13.83 -13.05 3.85
C ASN A 168 -15.15 -12.34 4.20
N ALA A 169 -15.45 -11.18 3.60
CA ALA A 169 -16.66 -10.44 3.91
C ALA A 169 -17.94 -11.17 3.43
N PRO A 170 -18.90 -11.51 4.32
CA PRO A 170 -20.10 -12.25 3.93
C PRO A 170 -20.94 -11.55 2.85
N LYS A 171 -21.02 -10.20 2.91
CA LYS A 171 -21.74 -9.40 1.91
C LYS A 171 -21.10 -9.49 0.52
N VAL A 172 -19.77 -9.51 0.47
CA VAL A 172 -19.02 -9.68 -0.78
C VAL A 172 -19.31 -11.08 -1.33
N ARG A 173 -19.08 -12.13 -0.53
CA ARG A 173 -19.33 -13.51 -0.98
C ARG A 173 -20.77 -13.74 -1.44
N ALA A 174 -21.76 -13.14 -0.77
CA ALA A 174 -23.16 -13.20 -1.18
C ALA A 174 -23.42 -12.49 -2.52
N ALA A 175 -22.80 -11.34 -2.76
CA ALA A 175 -22.96 -10.56 -4.00
C ALA A 175 -22.30 -11.21 -5.25
N PHE A 176 -21.43 -12.19 -5.02
CA PHE A 176 -20.71 -12.95 -6.05
C PHE A 176 -21.15 -14.42 -6.14
N ARG A 177 -22.21 -14.80 -5.42
CA ARG A 177 -22.81 -16.12 -5.55
C ARG A 177 -23.60 -16.16 -6.88
N PRO A 178 -23.48 -17.24 -7.67
CA PRO A 178 -24.28 -17.42 -8.88
C PRO A 178 -25.77 -17.52 -8.59
#